data_AF-A0AAU5E4L5-F1
#
_entry.id   AF-A0AAU5E4L5-F1
#
_cell.length_a   1.000
_cell.length_b   1.000
_cell.length_c   1.000
_cell.angle_alpha   90.00
_cell.angle_beta   90.00
_cell.angle_gamma   90.00
#
_symmetry.space_group_name_H-M   'P 1'
#
loop_
_entity.id
_entity.type
_entity.pdbx_description
1 polymer ?
#
loop_
_entity_poly.entity_id
_entity_poly.type
_entity_poly.pdbx_seq_one_letter_code
_entity_poly.pdbx_strand_id
1 'polypeptide(L)' 'MSKDFVLNGGQRDACPDADTVPLTEALRMASHIVRTGNRPSDATWVTDR' A
#
# COMPACT_ATOMS: atom_id res chain seq x y z
N MET A 1 -13.92 -2.34 -8.40
CA MET A 1 -13.85 -1.10 -9.20
C MET A 1 -13.29 -0.05 -8.27
N SER A 2 -11.98 0.11 -8.23
CA SER A 2 -11.39 1.17 -7.43
C SER A 2 -11.64 2.52 -8.11
N LYS A 3 -11.64 3.58 -7.31
CA LYS A 3 -11.76 4.96 -7.81
C LYS A 3 -10.35 5.53 -7.94
N ASP A 4 -10.08 6.23 -9.04
CA ASP A 4 -8.84 6.98 -9.17
C ASP A 4 -8.71 8.00 -8.03
N PHE A 5 -7.54 8.05 -7.40
CA PHE A 5 -7.24 9.03 -6.36
C PHE A 5 -6.62 10.27 -7.01
N VAL A 6 -7.17 11.45 -6.68
CA VAL A 6 -6.59 12.72 -7.12
C VAL A 6 -5.52 13.14 -6.13
N LEU A 7 -4.27 13.14 -6.57
CA LEU A 7 -3.12 13.58 -5.79
C LEU A 7 -3.04 15.12 -5.75
N ASN A 8 -2.29 15.65 -4.79
CA ASN A 8 -2.03 17.08 -4.68
C ASN A 8 -1.20 17.56 -5.89
N GLY A 9 -1.87 18.16 -6.87
CA GLY A 9 -1.33 18.44 -8.22
C GLY A 9 -2.27 18.08 -9.36
N GLY A 10 -3.41 17.43 -9.07
CA GLY A 10 -4.44 17.09 -10.05
C GLY A 10 -4.17 15.79 -10.83
N GLN A 11 -3.03 15.14 -10.58
CA GLN A 11 -2.76 13.80 -11.10
C GLN A 11 -3.79 12.81 -10.55
N ARG A 12 -4.27 11.93 -11.43
CA ARG A 12 -5.10 10.79 -11.06
C ARG A 12 -4.20 9.57 -11.01
N ASP A 13 -4.23 8.86 -9.90
CA ASP A 13 -3.52 7.61 -9.74
C ASP A 13 -4.50 6.48 -9.44
N ALA A 14 -4.33 5.37 -10.16
CA ALA A 14 -5.16 4.20 -9.98
C ALA A 14 -4.56 3.37 -8.84
N CYS A 15 -5.39 3.08 -7.84
CA CYS A 15 -5.03 2.15 -6.78
C CYS A 15 -6.03 0.99 -6.84
N PRO A 16 -5.80 -0.03 -7.70
CA PRO A 16 -6.71 -1.14 -7.84
C PRO A 16 -6.78 -1.95 -6.55
N ASP A 17 -7.95 -2.54 -6.28
CA ASP A 17 -8.14 -3.34 -5.06
C ASP A 17 -7.11 -4.47 -4.95
N ALA A 18 -6.63 -4.99 -6.09
CA ALA A 18 -5.57 -5.99 -6.19
C ALA A 18 -4.21 -5.54 -5.65
N ASP A 19 -3.95 -4.24 -5.63
CA ASP A 19 -2.72 -3.63 -5.10
C ASP A 19 -2.91 -3.09 -3.67
N THR A 20 -4.09 -3.30 -3.08
CA THR A 20 -4.41 -2.88 -1.71
C THR A 20 -4.60 -4.07 -0.78
N VAL A 21 -4.47 -3.81 0.52
CA VAL A 21 -4.78 -4.75 1.59
C VAL A 21 -5.80 -4.13 2.55
N PRO A 22 -6.53 -4.94 3.33
CA PRO A 22 -7.43 -4.41 4.36
C PRO A 22 -6.72 -3.46 5.33
N LEU A 23 -7.42 -2.42 5.81
CA LEU A 23 -6.82 -1.38 6.66
C LEU A 23 -6.10 -1.94 7.90
N THR A 24 -6.69 -2.92 8.56
CA THR A 24 -6.08 -3.57 9.74
C THR A 24 -4.74 -4.21 9.39
N GLU A 25 -4.64 -4.81 8.21
CA GLU A 25 -3.40 -5.42 7.71
C GLU A 25 -2.39 -4.34 7.29
N ALA A 26 -2.82 -3.26 6.64
CA ALA A 26 -1.95 -2.12 6.33
C ALA A 26 -1.30 -1.54 7.60
N LEU A 27 -2.08 -1.37 8.68
CA LEU A 27 -1.57 -0.86 9.97
C LEU A 27 -0.59 -1.85 10.62
N ARG A 28 -0.86 -3.16 10.54
CA ARG A 28 0.08 -4.21 10.99
C ARG A 28 1.42 -4.09 10.27
N MET A 29 1.38 -4.00 8.93
CA MET A 29 2.57 -3.89 8.10
C MET A 29 3.36 -2.61 8.40
N ALA A 30 2.67 -1.46 8.49
CA ALA A 30 3.29 -0.18 8.82
C ALA A 30 3.99 -0.21 10.20
N SER A 31 3.32 -0.78 11.21
CA SER A 31 3.90 -0.94 12.54
C SER A 31 5.16 -1.81 12.53
N HIS A 32 5.16 -2.90 11.77
CA HIS A 32 6.34 -3.75 11.60
C HIS A 32 7.50 -2.96 10.99
N ILE A 33 7.26 -2.25 9.87
CA ILE A 33 8.30 -1.46 9.18
C ILE A 33 8.90 -0.40 10.10
N VAL A 34 8.06 0.35 10.81
CA VAL A 34 8.54 1.38 11.75
C VAL A 34 9.40 0.77 12.86
N ARG A 35 9.06 -0.43 13.35
CA ARG A 35 9.78 -1.09 14.44
C ARG A 35 11.09 -1.75 13.99
N THR A 36 11.11 -2.37 12.82
CA THR A 36 12.22 -3.24 12.39
C THR A 36 13.07 -2.64 11.28
N GLY A 37 12.58 -1.57 10.63
CA GLY A 37 13.17 -1.02 9.40
C GLY A 37 13.01 -1.92 8.17
N ASN A 38 12.36 -3.08 8.30
CA ASN A 38 12.28 -4.09 7.25
C ASN A 38 10.83 -4.34 6.82
N ARG A 39 10.66 -4.87 5.61
CA ARG A 39 9.35 -5.29 5.11
C ARG A 39 8.94 -6.62 5.78
N PRO A 40 7.66 -6.79 6.17
CA PRO A 40 7.15 -8.08 6.64
C PRO A 40 7.29 -9.15 5.55
N SER A 41 7.77 -10.33 5.91
CA SER A 41 7.97 -11.46 4.98
C SER A 41 6.68 -12.24 4.68
N ASP A 42 5.64 -12.04 5.49
CA ASP A 42 4.30 -12.63 5.35
C ASP A 42 3.39 -11.81 4.43
N ALA A 43 3.92 -10.74 3.82
CA ALA A 43 3.22 -9.86 2.90
C ALA A 43 3.83 -9.94 1.50
N THR A 44 2.98 -9.96 0.47
CA THR A 44 3.44 -9.90 -0.92
C THR A 44 3.80 -8.46 -1.28
N TRP A 45 5.09 -8.21 -1.52
CA TRP A 45 5.58 -6.92 -2.00
C TRP A 45 5.87 -7.01 -3.49
N VAL A 46 5.20 -6.18 -4.28
CA VAL A 46 5.53 -5.98 -5.68
C VAL A 46 6.36 -4.70 -5.78
N THR A 47 7.49 -4.78 -6.49
CA THR A 47 8.27 -3.59 -6.83
C THR A 47 7.78 -3.14 -8.20
N ASP A 48 7.25 -1.92 -8.27
CA ASP A 48 6.96 -1.30 -9.57
C ASP A 48 8.27 -1.05 -10.32
N ARG A 49 8.29 -1.35 -11.63
CA ARG A 49 9.53 -1.50 -12.40
C ARG A 49 9.94 -0.22 -13.12
#